data_AF-A0A958ERS3-F1
#
_entry.id   AF-A0A958ERS3-F1
#
_cell.length_a   1.000
_cell.length_b   1.000
_cell.length_c   1.000
_cell.angle_alpha   90.00
_cell.angle_beta   90.00
_cell.angle_gamma   90.00
#
_symmetry.space_group_name_H-M   'P 1'
#
loop_
_entity.id
_entity.type
_entity.pdbx_description
1 polymer ?
#
loop_
_entity_poly.entity_id
_entity_poly.type
_entity_poly.pdbx_seq_one_letter_code
_entity_poly.pdbx_strand_id
1 'polypeptide(L)'
;MKNILIFLAMCLLLLNTVIARDDADELFNDGKEYTAEREWQKAIDKFQELIDNYPQSRYHDDALFWIGYCLENREQSKVDAYLTYGQLTSKFPESTWKDDAIIHQLDLAALFVLQGQVTYRSFIQEQTTNPIPYIARKSQEILEELDNRAQDSLAIQQIPEDAYSLSMEALYDKLGLTSKESAPDEDDFLFFPTERYTQYRSLLRNDDKWSQEELFDFGMWTILKDEQMSSYFALSGYDRREWFRKYWAQKDPTPTTPENEALEEFKRRVVHAKSYFGTLVDYKHLKFLRDQDLRRDWFHAPWDARGELYVKYGEPDFSTINDFRKDEWLYNGLHADFLINHHMTNIYGNAITAGPYSIETYGENIARVNFDYIFNNEFRYIHNYDREPIEDARMDIRVNPNNHSEIIVLYSLPFEEFEFNENDQIQYKQTYIVFNEDMSAVQQLATVETIRYRGNDTFTREIKLLLAPGAYRFALRIEDLNSDKLGIYSQNFSVKAKD
;
A
#
# COMPACT_ATOMS: atom_id res chain seq x y z
N MET A 1 -4.09 -49.44 -23.16
CA MET A 1 -5.39 -48.72 -23.27
C MET A 1 -5.88 -48.18 -21.94
N LYS A 2 -6.01 -48.98 -20.85
CA LYS A 2 -6.44 -48.48 -19.52
C LYS A 2 -5.60 -47.30 -18.98
N ASN A 3 -4.27 -47.34 -19.07
CA ASN A 3 -3.42 -46.26 -18.53
C ASN A 3 -3.50 -44.96 -19.35
N ILE A 4 -3.85 -45.03 -20.63
CA ILE A 4 -4.03 -43.85 -21.50
C ILE A 4 -5.38 -43.18 -21.19
N LEU A 5 -6.43 -43.96 -20.92
CA LEU A 5 -7.72 -43.42 -20.50
C LEU A 5 -7.65 -42.75 -19.12
N ILE A 6 -6.88 -43.30 -18.17
CA ILE A 6 -6.71 -42.70 -16.83
C ILE A 6 -5.94 -41.37 -16.93
N PHE A 7 -4.88 -41.33 -17.76
CA PHE A 7 -4.12 -40.11 -17.99
C PHE A 7 -4.94 -39.02 -18.69
N LEU A 8 -5.72 -39.37 -19.73
CA LEU A 8 -6.65 -38.43 -20.40
C LEU A 8 -7.76 -37.94 -19.45
N ALA A 9 -8.30 -38.80 -18.59
CA ALA A 9 -9.29 -38.41 -17.59
C ALA A 9 -8.69 -37.47 -16.52
N MET A 10 -7.45 -37.72 -16.08
CA MET A 10 -6.72 -36.80 -15.20
C MET A 10 -6.41 -35.47 -15.87
N CYS A 11 -6.00 -35.45 -17.14
CA CYS A 11 -5.75 -34.21 -17.88
C CYS A 11 -7.04 -33.40 -18.12
N LEU A 12 -8.18 -34.07 -18.36
CA LEU A 12 -9.50 -33.43 -18.47
C LEU A 12 -10.00 -32.88 -17.12
N LEU A 13 -9.75 -33.60 -16.02
CA LEU A 13 -10.00 -33.11 -14.66
C LEU A 13 -9.14 -31.89 -14.35
N LEU A 14 -7.84 -31.94 -14.67
CA LEU A 14 -6.90 -30.83 -14.47
C LEU A 14 -7.24 -29.62 -15.35
N LEU A 15 -7.68 -29.82 -16.59
CA LEU A 15 -8.14 -28.72 -17.46
C LEU A 15 -9.42 -28.08 -16.90
N ASN A 16 -10.40 -28.88 -16.46
CA ASN A 16 -11.63 -28.35 -15.89
C ASN A 16 -11.39 -27.59 -14.58
N THR A 17 -10.44 -28.02 -13.74
CA THR A 17 -10.10 -27.30 -12.50
C THR A 17 -9.37 -25.98 -12.74
N VAL A 18 -8.57 -25.89 -13.83
CA VAL A 18 -7.87 -24.63 -14.19
C VAL A 18 -8.85 -23.63 -14.79
N ILE A 19 -9.74 -24.06 -15.69
CA ILE A 19 -10.75 -23.19 -16.31
C ILE A 19 -11.74 -22.67 -15.26
N ALA A 20 -12.22 -23.52 -14.35
CA ALA A 20 -13.12 -23.10 -13.27
C ALA A 20 -12.47 -22.16 -12.24
N ARG A 21 -11.13 -22.11 -12.17
CA ARG A 21 -10.40 -21.18 -11.30
C ARG A 21 -10.36 -19.78 -11.90
N ASP A 22 -9.96 -19.67 -13.16
CA ASP A 22 -9.86 -18.39 -13.88
C ASP A 22 -11.23 -17.68 -13.96
N ASP A 23 -12.32 -18.42 -14.18
CA ASP A 23 -13.68 -17.86 -14.25
C ASP A 23 -14.21 -17.37 -12.88
N ALA A 24 -13.80 -18.00 -11.77
CA ALA A 24 -14.18 -17.58 -10.43
C ALA A 24 -13.41 -16.33 -9.95
N ASP A 25 -12.13 -16.21 -10.34
CA ASP A 25 -11.33 -15.01 -10.13
C ASP A 25 -11.94 -13.80 -10.86
N GLU A 26 -12.38 -13.97 -12.12
CA GLU A 26 -13.03 -12.92 -12.91
C GLU A 26 -14.32 -12.43 -12.26
N LEU A 27 -15.23 -13.34 -11.88
CA LEU A 27 -16.48 -12.97 -11.21
C LEU A 27 -16.27 -12.24 -9.88
N PHE A 28 -15.24 -12.63 -9.12
CA PHE A 28 -14.90 -11.95 -7.88
C PHE A 28 -14.42 -10.53 -8.13
N ASN A 29 -13.54 -10.35 -9.12
CA ASN A 29 -13.00 -9.05 -9.51
C ASN A 29 -14.08 -8.13 -10.07
N ASP A 30 -14.96 -8.63 -10.93
CA ASP A 30 -16.13 -7.89 -11.43
C ASP A 30 -17.02 -7.41 -10.29
N GLY A 31 -17.32 -8.31 -9.33
CA GLY A 31 -18.11 -7.96 -8.16
C GLY A 31 -17.46 -6.85 -7.32
N LYS A 32 -16.14 -6.92 -7.15
CA LYS A 32 -15.33 -5.91 -6.45
C LYS A 32 -15.31 -4.56 -7.18
N GLU A 33 -15.22 -4.58 -8.50
CA GLU A 33 -15.27 -3.38 -9.34
C GLU A 33 -16.64 -2.70 -9.24
N TYR A 34 -17.73 -3.44 -9.44
CA TYR A 34 -19.09 -2.91 -9.26
C TYR A 34 -19.35 -2.39 -7.84
N THR A 35 -18.74 -3.02 -6.82
CA THR A 35 -18.80 -2.52 -5.44
C THR A 35 -18.12 -1.16 -5.32
N ALA A 36 -16.94 -0.99 -5.92
CA ALA A 36 -16.20 0.28 -5.91
C ALA A 36 -16.96 1.38 -6.65
N GLU A 37 -17.64 1.04 -7.74
CA GLU A 37 -18.52 1.93 -8.50
C GLU A 37 -19.86 2.22 -7.82
N ARG A 38 -20.13 1.58 -6.66
CA ARG A 38 -21.39 1.64 -5.92
C ARG A 38 -22.59 1.11 -6.72
N GLU A 39 -22.33 0.30 -7.74
CA GLU A 39 -23.34 -0.42 -8.50
C GLU A 39 -23.77 -1.68 -7.73
N TRP A 40 -24.34 -1.48 -6.54
CA TRP A 40 -24.55 -2.52 -5.53
C TRP A 40 -25.27 -3.77 -6.05
N GLN A 41 -26.28 -3.63 -6.92
CA GLN A 41 -27.01 -4.77 -7.46
C GLN A 41 -26.14 -5.60 -8.40
N LYS A 42 -25.36 -4.96 -9.29
CA LYS A 42 -24.48 -5.68 -10.21
C LYS A 42 -23.35 -6.39 -9.47
N ALA A 43 -22.83 -5.75 -8.41
CA ALA A 43 -21.87 -6.39 -7.51
C ALA A 43 -22.45 -7.66 -6.86
N ILE A 44 -23.66 -7.55 -6.30
CA ILE A 44 -24.38 -8.70 -5.72
C ILE A 44 -24.58 -9.79 -6.76
N ASP A 45 -25.03 -9.44 -7.98
CA ASP A 45 -25.27 -10.40 -9.04
C ASP A 45 -23.99 -11.18 -9.40
N LYS A 46 -22.83 -10.51 -9.43
CA LYS A 46 -21.54 -11.14 -9.73
C LYS A 46 -21.03 -12.04 -8.62
N PHE A 47 -21.12 -11.60 -7.37
CA PHE A 47 -20.77 -12.44 -6.23
C PHE A 47 -21.73 -13.63 -6.08
N GLN A 48 -23.02 -13.45 -6.39
CA GLN A 48 -23.99 -14.54 -6.38
C GLN A 48 -23.71 -15.53 -7.51
N GLU A 49 -23.37 -15.05 -8.71
CA GLU A 49 -22.93 -15.88 -9.82
C GLU A 49 -21.70 -16.72 -9.45
N LEU A 50 -20.74 -16.13 -8.71
CA LEU A 50 -19.59 -16.84 -8.18
C LEU A 50 -20.00 -17.97 -7.23
N ILE A 51 -20.87 -17.67 -6.26
CA ILE A 51 -21.33 -18.65 -5.26
C ILE A 51 -22.11 -19.79 -5.93
N ASP A 52 -22.96 -19.47 -6.89
CA ASP A 52 -23.85 -20.43 -7.55
C ASP A 52 -23.08 -21.36 -8.50
N ASN A 53 -22.15 -20.81 -9.28
CA ASN A 53 -21.39 -21.56 -10.28
C ASN A 53 -20.12 -22.20 -9.72
N TYR A 54 -19.52 -21.58 -8.69
CA TYR A 54 -18.26 -22.01 -8.08
C TYR A 54 -18.37 -22.12 -6.56
N PRO A 55 -19.23 -23.00 -6.03
CA PRO A 55 -19.49 -23.11 -4.59
C PRO A 55 -18.28 -23.58 -3.77
N GLN A 56 -17.26 -24.15 -4.41
CA GLN A 56 -15.98 -24.55 -3.79
C GLN A 56 -14.85 -23.54 -4.09
N SER A 57 -15.18 -22.39 -4.69
CA SER A 57 -14.22 -21.31 -4.93
C SER A 57 -13.61 -20.86 -3.61
N ARG A 58 -12.34 -20.45 -3.65
CA ARG A 58 -11.74 -19.76 -2.52
C ARG A 58 -12.58 -18.53 -2.16
N TYR A 59 -13.02 -17.72 -3.11
CA TYR A 59 -13.75 -16.49 -2.77
C TYR A 59 -15.20 -16.68 -2.26
N HIS A 60 -15.65 -17.87 -1.88
CA HIS A 60 -17.03 -18.06 -1.47
C HIS A 60 -17.38 -17.22 -0.23
N ASP A 61 -16.57 -17.31 0.80
CA ASP A 61 -16.76 -16.56 2.05
C ASP A 61 -16.52 -15.06 1.84
N ASP A 62 -15.49 -14.67 1.08
CA ASP A 62 -15.30 -13.29 0.63
C ASP A 62 -16.55 -12.75 -0.09
N ALA A 63 -17.09 -13.49 -1.05
CA ALA A 63 -18.27 -13.11 -1.82
C ALA A 63 -19.50 -12.92 -0.92
N LEU A 64 -19.70 -13.78 0.09
CA LEU A 64 -20.75 -13.59 1.08
C LEU A 64 -20.57 -12.30 1.88
N PHE A 65 -19.33 -11.97 2.28
CA PHE A 65 -19.06 -10.71 2.97
C PHE A 65 -19.40 -9.52 2.07
N TRP A 66 -18.93 -9.54 0.83
CA TRP A 66 -19.16 -8.45 -0.12
C TRP A 66 -20.63 -8.31 -0.53
N ILE A 67 -21.39 -9.40 -0.64
CA ILE A 67 -22.85 -9.35 -0.82
C ILE A 67 -23.50 -8.68 0.39
N GLY A 68 -23.14 -9.08 1.61
CA GLY A 68 -23.64 -8.46 2.84
C GLY A 68 -23.37 -6.95 2.85
N TYR A 69 -22.15 -6.55 2.51
CA TYR A 69 -21.74 -5.16 2.42
C TYR A 69 -22.54 -4.37 1.36
N CYS A 70 -22.71 -4.92 0.17
CA CYS A 70 -23.49 -4.29 -0.90
C CYS A 70 -24.97 -4.15 -0.52
N LEU A 71 -25.54 -5.17 0.14
CA LEU A 71 -26.93 -5.13 0.62
C LEU A 71 -27.13 -4.09 1.73
N GLU A 72 -26.14 -3.92 2.61
CA GLU A 72 -26.20 -2.92 3.70
C GLU A 72 -26.17 -1.49 3.16
N ASN A 73 -25.34 -1.25 2.13
CA ASN A 73 -25.24 0.04 1.45
C ASN A 73 -26.43 0.34 0.53
N ARG A 74 -27.38 -0.60 0.40
CA ARG A 74 -28.69 -0.38 -0.19
C ARG A 74 -29.72 -0.13 0.90
N GLU A 75 -30.39 1.02 0.84
CA GLU A 75 -31.32 1.45 1.90
C GLU A 75 -32.46 0.47 2.21
N GLN A 76 -32.84 -0.38 1.24
CA GLN A 76 -33.99 -1.30 1.33
C GLN A 76 -33.63 -2.73 1.73
N SER A 77 -32.33 -3.08 1.86
CA SER A 77 -31.88 -4.49 1.93
C SER A 77 -31.09 -4.84 3.21
N LYS A 78 -31.24 -4.04 4.27
CA LYS A 78 -30.50 -4.23 5.52
C LYS A 78 -30.75 -5.58 6.20
N VAL A 79 -31.96 -6.12 6.10
CA VAL A 79 -32.28 -7.44 6.66
C VAL A 79 -31.54 -8.53 5.88
N ASP A 80 -31.52 -8.43 4.55
CA ASP A 80 -30.79 -9.37 3.69
C ASP A 80 -29.28 -9.29 3.95
N ALA A 81 -28.75 -8.10 4.21
CA ALA A 81 -27.36 -7.91 4.62
C ALA A 81 -27.05 -8.67 5.92
N TYR A 82 -27.88 -8.47 6.96
CA TYR A 82 -27.73 -9.16 8.25
C TYR A 82 -27.75 -10.69 8.10
N LEU A 83 -28.64 -11.21 7.25
CA LEU A 83 -28.76 -12.64 6.96
C LEU A 83 -27.55 -13.17 6.19
N THR A 84 -27.05 -12.40 5.23
CA THR A 84 -25.88 -12.80 4.42
C THR A 84 -24.62 -12.90 5.29
N TYR A 85 -24.39 -11.93 6.16
CA TYR A 85 -23.31 -12.02 7.15
C TYR A 85 -23.50 -13.21 8.11
N GLY A 86 -24.74 -13.52 8.50
CA GLY A 86 -25.07 -14.70 9.31
C GLY A 86 -24.77 -16.02 8.59
N GLN A 87 -24.97 -16.05 7.27
CA GLN A 87 -24.59 -17.19 6.45
C GLN A 87 -23.06 -17.38 6.42
N LEU A 88 -22.30 -16.30 6.30
CA LEU A 88 -20.84 -16.35 6.37
C LEU A 88 -20.37 -16.92 7.71
N THR A 89 -20.84 -16.36 8.82
CA THR A 89 -20.37 -16.74 10.17
C THR A 89 -20.75 -18.16 10.55
N SER A 90 -21.86 -18.67 10.01
CA SER A 90 -22.33 -20.04 10.26
C SER A 90 -21.67 -21.09 9.34
N LYS A 91 -21.50 -20.79 8.05
CA LYS A 91 -20.93 -21.74 7.07
C LYS A 91 -19.41 -21.72 7.03
N PHE A 92 -18.79 -20.59 7.31
CA PHE A 92 -17.34 -20.39 7.23
C PHE A 92 -16.77 -19.90 8.57
N PRO A 93 -16.79 -20.75 9.62
CA PRO A 93 -16.36 -20.37 10.96
C PRO A 93 -14.85 -20.06 11.08
N GLU A 94 -14.06 -20.41 10.08
CA GLU A 94 -12.61 -20.10 9.99
C GLU A 94 -12.32 -18.98 8.98
N SER A 95 -13.35 -18.37 8.38
CA SER A 95 -13.18 -17.26 7.44
C SER A 95 -12.48 -16.07 8.08
N THR A 96 -11.57 -15.44 7.36
CA THR A 96 -10.96 -14.17 7.77
C THR A 96 -11.97 -13.03 7.89
N TRP A 97 -13.12 -13.15 7.21
CA TRP A 97 -14.20 -12.16 7.22
C TRP A 97 -15.23 -12.37 8.33
N LYS A 98 -15.13 -13.45 9.10
CA LYS A 98 -16.11 -13.81 10.12
C LYS A 98 -16.29 -12.73 11.17
N ASP A 99 -15.18 -12.21 11.68
CA ASP A 99 -15.22 -11.24 12.77
C ASP A 99 -15.85 -9.93 12.29
N ASP A 100 -15.45 -9.46 11.10
CA ASP A 100 -16.03 -8.27 10.47
C ASP A 100 -17.52 -8.47 10.16
N ALA A 101 -17.92 -9.65 9.67
CA ALA A 101 -19.32 -9.99 9.45
C ALA A 101 -20.14 -9.92 10.75
N ILE A 102 -19.62 -10.42 11.87
CA ILE A 102 -20.29 -10.32 13.18
C ILE A 102 -20.44 -8.85 13.60
N ILE A 103 -19.43 -8.02 13.34
CA ILE A 103 -19.45 -6.59 13.66
C ILE A 103 -20.52 -5.84 12.86
N HIS A 104 -20.63 -6.11 11.55
CA HIS A 104 -21.70 -5.58 10.73
C HIS A 104 -23.08 -6.09 11.18
N GLN A 105 -23.19 -7.37 11.56
CA GLN A 105 -24.43 -7.90 12.14
C GLN A 105 -24.83 -7.20 13.43
N LEU A 106 -23.86 -6.84 14.29
CA LEU A 106 -24.14 -6.12 15.53
C LEU A 106 -24.71 -4.72 15.26
N ASP A 107 -24.15 -4.00 14.29
CA ASP A 107 -24.62 -2.67 13.92
C ASP A 107 -26.03 -2.71 13.31
N LEU A 108 -26.27 -3.67 12.41
CA LEU A 108 -27.59 -3.92 11.84
C LEU A 108 -28.60 -4.36 12.90
N ALA A 109 -28.21 -5.25 13.82
CA ALA A 109 -29.05 -5.66 14.94
C ALA A 109 -29.43 -4.49 15.84
N ALA A 110 -28.47 -3.61 16.17
CA ALA A 110 -28.73 -2.40 16.95
C ALA A 110 -29.73 -1.49 16.25
N LEU A 111 -29.55 -1.27 14.94
CA LEU A 111 -30.47 -0.50 14.12
C LEU A 111 -31.88 -1.10 14.14
N PHE A 112 -32.01 -2.42 13.99
CA PHE A 112 -33.31 -3.09 14.02
C PHE A 112 -33.99 -2.97 15.38
N VAL A 113 -33.23 -3.08 16.48
CA VAL A 113 -33.77 -2.86 17.83
C VAL A 113 -34.29 -1.43 17.98
N LEU A 114 -33.54 -0.43 17.51
CA LEU A 114 -33.99 0.98 17.50
C LEU A 114 -35.24 1.20 16.64
N GLN A 115 -35.46 0.37 15.62
CA GLN A 115 -36.66 0.37 14.77
C GLN A 115 -37.82 -0.44 15.37
N GLY A 116 -37.68 -0.95 16.60
CA GLY A 116 -38.72 -1.70 17.31
C GLY A 116 -38.67 -3.22 17.08
N GLN A 117 -37.71 -3.73 16.33
CA GLN A 117 -37.51 -5.18 16.11
C GLN A 117 -36.64 -5.75 17.23
N VAL A 118 -37.24 -5.88 18.42
CA VAL A 118 -36.53 -6.23 19.67
C VAL A 118 -35.87 -7.60 19.67
N THR A 119 -36.27 -8.50 18.76
CA THR A 119 -35.71 -9.86 18.65
C THR A 119 -34.22 -9.87 18.34
N TYR A 120 -33.71 -8.87 17.60
CA TYR A 120 -32.28 -8.77 17.28
C TYR A 120 -31.40 -8.41 18.48
N ARG A 121 -32.00 -7.95 19.58
CA ARG A 121 -31.29 -7.69 20.83
C ARG A 121 -30.68 -8.97 21.41
N SER A 122 -31.31 -10.11 21.17
CA SER A 122 -30.82 -11.42 21.64
C SER A 122 -29.46 -11.78 21.02
N PHE A 123 -29.26 -11.49 19.73
CA PHE A 123 -27.97 -11.66 19.07
C PHE A 123 -26.89 -10.80 19.74
N ILE A 124 -27.19 -9.52 19.99
CA ILE A 124 -26.27 -8.61 20.68
C ILE A 124 -25.96 -9.16 22.08
N GLN A 125 -26.97 -9.63 22.83
CA GLN A 125 -26.78 -10.22 24.15
C GLN A 125 -25.89 -11.46 24.13
N GLU A 126 -26.07 -12.36 23.17
CA GLU A 126 -25.23 -13.54 23.03
C GLU A 126 -23.78 -13.18 22.72
N GLN A 127 -23.58 -12.20 21.84
CA GLN A 127 -22.25 -11.75 21.49
C GLN A 127 -21.50 -11.12 22.67
N THR A 128 -22.16 -10.71 23.78
CA THR A 128 -21.49 -10.19 24.98
C THR A 128 -20.56 -11.19 25.67
N THR A 129 -20.71 -12.49 25.41
CA THR A 129 -19.86 -13.56 25.94
C THR A 129 -18.98 -14.18 24.84
N ASN A 130 -18.90 -13.56 23.66
CA ASN A 130 -18.08 -14.03 22.55
C ASN A 130 -16.60 -14.17 23.00
N PRO A 131 -15.92 -15.28 22.66
CA PRO A 131 -14.52 -15.51 23.03
C PRO A 131 -13.56 -14.45 22.45
N ILE A 132 -13.94 -13.79 21.34
CA ILE A 132 -13.25 -12.64 20.77
C ILE A 132 -13.67 -11.41 21.59
N PRO A 133 -12.75 -10.83 22.39
CA PRO A 133 -13.12 -9.79 23.35
C PRO A 133 -13.72 -8.55 22.68
N TYR A 134 -13.48 -8.33 21.38
CA TYR A 134 -13.91 -7.12 20.67
C TYR A 134 -15.41 -7.11 20.47
N ILE A 135 -15.89 -8.20 19.87
CA ILE A 135 -17.30 -8.49 19.64
C ILE A 135 -18.04 -8.46 20.98
N ALA A 136 -17.49 -9.08 22.03
CA ALA A 136 -18.07 -9.05 23.38
C ALA A 136 -18.26 -7.63 23.93
N ARG A 137 -17.22 -6.80 23.85
CA ARG A 137 -17.29 -5.42 24.34
C ARG A 137 -18.22 -4.55 23.50
N LYS A 138 -18.11 -4.58 22.16
CA LYS A 138 -18.99 -3.82 21.25
C LYS A 138 -20.46 -4.17 21.52
N SER A 139 -20.74 -5.45 21.76
CA SER A 139 -22.07 -5.91 22.11
C SER A 139 -22.58 -5.34 23.44
N GLN A 140 -21.73 -5.30 24.47
CA GLN A 140 -22.07 -4.68 25.75
C GLN A 140 -22.32 -3.18 25.62
N GLU A 141 -21.48 -2.47 24.87
CA GLU A 141 -21.61 -1.02 24.60
C GLU A 141 -22.91 -0.71 23.85
N ILE A 142 -23.25 -1.50 22.84
CA ILE A 142 -24.51 -1.38 22.10
C ILE A 142 -25.70 -1.58 23.05
N LEU A 143 -25.67 -2.58 23.93
CA LEU A 143 -26.76 -2.81 24.89
C LEU A 143 -26.90 -1.65 25.88
N GLU A 144 -25.80 -1.13 26.38
CA GLU A 144 -25.80 0.04 27.27
C GLU A 144 -26.38 1.27 26.57
N GLU A 145 -26.00 1.52 25.31
CA GLU A 145 -26.57 2.62 24.52
C GLU A 145 -28.08 2.45 24.28
N LEU A 146 -28.52 1.23 23.95
CA LEU A 146 -29.93 0.90 23.76
C LEU A 146 -30.72 1.10 25.06
N ASP A 147 -30.14 0.75 26.21
CA ASP A 147 -30.77 0.92 27.53
C ASP A 147 -30.85 2.37 27.96
N ASN A 148 -29.78 3.15 27.75
CA ASN A 148 -29.78 4.58 28.01
C ASN A 148 -30.83 5.31 27.16
N ARG A 149 -30.95 4.96 25.86
CA ARG A 149 -31.98 5.52 24.98
C ARG A 149 -33.40 5.09 25.36
N ALA A 150 -33.58 3.88 25.89
CA ALA A 150 -34.86 3.43 26.43
C ALA A 150 -35.24 4.17 27.73
N GLN A 151 -34.26 4.59 28.53
CA GLN A 151 -34.47 5.41 29.73
C GLN A 151 -34.77 6.88 29.39
N ASP A 152 -34.13 7.44 28.36
CA ASP A 152 -34.39 8.82 27.87
C ASP A 152 -35.76 8.94 27.17
N SER A 153 -36.27 7.85 26.60
CA SER A 153 -37.60 7.78 25.99
C SER A 153 -38.63 7.24 26.98
N LEU A 154 -39.23 8.13 27.77
CA LEU A 154 -40.41 7.87 28.61
C LEU A 154 -41.69 7.45 27.81
N ALA A 155 -41.54 6.92 26.59
CA ALA A 155 -42.62 6.57 25.67
C ALA A 155 -42.50 5.20 24.99
N ILE A 156 -41.61 4.29 25.42
CA ILE A 156 -41.61 2.89 24.95
C ILE A 156 -41.63 1.92 26.14
N GLN A 157 -42.68 1.99 26.97
CA GLN A 157 -43.07 0.86 27.82
C GLN A 157 -44.10 0.02 27.09
N GLN A 158 -43.67 -1.13 26.54
CA GLN A 158 -44.43 -2.39 26.38
C GLN A 158 -43.61 -3.40 25.56
N ILE A 159 -42.52 -3.92 26.11
CA ILE A 159 -41.87 -5.13 25.57
C ILE A 159 -42.02 -6.23 26.63
N PRO A 160 -42.80 -7.30 26.38
CA PRO A 160 -43.02 -8.34 27.37
C PRO A 160 -41.76 -9.20 27.60
N GLU A 161 -41.52 -9.56 28.87
CA GLU A 161 -40.35 -10.29 29.37
C GLU A 161 -40.13 -11.69 28.75
N ASP A 162 -41.10 -12.23 28.02
CA ASP A 162 -41.03 -13.55 27.37
C ASP A 162 -40.35 -13.52 25.99
N ALA A 163 -40.21 -12.33 25.37
CA ALA A 163 -39.50 -12.15 24.11
C ALA A 163 -37.96 -12.36 24.22
N TYR A 164 -37.43 -12.54 25.44
CA TYR A 164 -36.01 -12.62 25.76
C TYR A 164 -35.41 -14.05 25.70
N SER A 165 -36.15 -15.05 25.20
CA SER A 165 -35.81 -16.47 25.45
C SER A 165 -35.70 -17.40 24.21
N LEU A 166 -35.36 -16.89 23.03
CA LEU A 166 -35.03 -17.76 21.88
C LEU A 166 -33.52 -17.92 21.74
N SER A 167 -33.03 -19.18 21.74
CA SER A 167 -31.65 -19.51 21.42
C SER A 167 -31.37 -19.33 19.92
N MET A 168 -30.11 -19.06 19.57
CA MET A 168 -29.65 -18.87 18.18
C MET A 168 -29.99 -20.06 17.26
N GLU A 169 -29.90 -21.29 17.80
CA GLU A 169 -30.30 -22.52 17.11
C GLU A 169 -31.79 -22.52 16.74
N ALA A 170 -32.68 -21.97 17.58
CA ALA A 170 -34.11 -21.89 17.28
C ALA A 170 -34.44 -20.82 16.23
N LEU A 171 -33.59 -19.80 16.05
CA LEU A 171 -33.72 -18.79 15.01
C LEU A 171 -33.30 -19.34 13.64
N TYR A 172 -32.16 -20.03 13.57
CA TYR A 172 -31.65 -20.67 12.35
C TYR A 172 -32.55 -21.81 11.84
N ASP A 173 -33.11 -22.61 12.76
CA ASP A 173 -34.01 -23.72 12.42
C ASP A 173 -35.36 -23.21 11.87
N LYS A 174 -35.87 -22.10 12.42
CA LYS A 174 -37.10 -21.42 11.93
C LYS A 174 -36.91 -20.79 10.54
N LEU A 175 -35.67 -20.58 10.12
CA LEU A 175 -35.27 -20.02 8.83
C LEU A 175 -34.73 -21.08 7.84
N GLY A 176 -34.69 -22.35 8.23
CA GLY A 176 -34.33 -23.47 7.34
C GLY A 176 -32.84 -23.63 7.03
N LEU A 177 -31.95 -23.13 7.90
CA LEU A 177 -30.50 -23.11 7.68
C LEU A 177 -29.79 -24.19 8.54
N THR A 178 -29.75 -25.45 8.08
CA THR A 178 -28.94 -26.50 8.72
C THR A 178 -28.00 -27.19 7.73
N SER A 179 -26.69 -27.08 7.93
CA SER A 179 -25.76 -28.21 8.19
C SER A 179 -24.30 -27.82 7.95
N LYS A 180 -23.43 -28.35 8.82
CA LYS A 180 -21.97 -28.26 8.80
C LYS A 180 -21.39 -29.11 7.66
N GLU A 181 -20.59 -28.50 6.80
CA GLU A 181 -19.56 -29.22 6.02
C GLU A 181 -18.18 -28.76 6.51
N SER A 182 -17.26 -29.72 6.62
CA SER A 182 -15.91 -29.56 7.16
C SER A 182 -15.05 -28.68 6.25
N ALA A 183 -14.34 -27.73 6.86
CA ALA A 183 -13.40 -26.83 6.20
C ALA A 183 -12.27 -27.59 5.45
N PRO A 184 -11.88 -27.16 4.23
CA PRO A 184 -10.63 -27.59 3.58
C PRO A 184 -9.42 -26.84 4.17
N ASP A 185 -8.23 -27.44 4.00
CA ASP A 185 -6.94 -27.04 4.62
C ASP A 185 -6.50 -25.57 4.35
N GLU A 186 -5.84 -24.99 5.37
CA GLU A 186 -5.51 -23.57 5.62
C GLU A 186 -4.61 -22.81 4.61
N ASP A 187 -4.23 -23.36 3.45
CA ASP A 187 -3.07 -22.85 2.70
C ASP A 187 -3.35 -21.99 1.42
N ASP A 188 -4.59 -21.61 1.07
CA ASP A 188 -4.89 -21.15 -0.31
C ASP A 188 -5.53 -19.74 -0.54
N PHE A 189 -5.46 -18.78 0.40
CA PHE A 189 -6.23 -17.51 0.31
C PHE A 189 -5.41 -16.22 0.54
N LEU A 190 -5.40 -15.25 -0.40
CA LEU A 190 -5.23 -13.78 -0.22
C LEU A 190 -5.03 -13.02 -1.56
N PHE A 191 -5.42 -11.72 -1.62
CA PHE A 191 -5.50 -10.83 -2.81
C PHE A 191 -4.26 -9.92 -3.03
N PHE A 192 -3.43 -9.71 -2.01
CA PHE A 192 -1.97 -9.61 -2.23
C PHE A 192 -1.44 -11.04 -2.30
N PRO A 193 -0.22 -11.33 -2.81
CA PRO A 193 0.45 -12.55 -2.34
C PRO A 193 0.29 -12.57 -0.82
N THR A 194 -0.23 -13.67 -0.27
CA THR A 194 -0.45 -13.94 1.17
C THR A 194 0.58 -13.25 2.05
N GLU A 195 1.82 -13.20 1.56
CA GLU A 195 2.97 -12.50 2.09
C GLU A 195 2.79 -11.01 2.45
N ARG A 196 2.30 -10.10 1.58
CA ARG A 196 2.32 -8.64 1.89
C ARG A 196 1.36 -8.26 3.01
N TYR A 197 0.17 -8.85 3.01
CA TYR A 197 -0.82 -8.70 4.07
C TYR A 197 -0.33 -9.34 5.37
N THR A 198 0.19 -10.57 5.30
CA THR A 198 0.80 -11.25 6.46
C THR A 198 1.95 -10.43 7.04
N GLN A 199 2.80 -9.87 6.17
CA GLN A 199 3.90 -9.01 6.57
C GLN A 199 3.37 -7.73 7.24
N TYR A 200 2.38 -7.05 6.66
CA TYR A 200 1.74 -5.88 7.25
C TYR A 200 1.25 -6.17 8.67
N ARG A 201 0.52 -7.28 8.86
CA ARG A 201 0.00 -7.72 10.18
C ARG A 201 1.13 -7.94 11.19
N SER A 202 2.28 -8.46 10.76
CA SER A 202 3.45 -8.67 11.62
C SER A 202 4.13 -7.36 12.07
N LEU A 203 3.92 -6.25 11.36
CA LEU A 203 4.52 -4.95 11.67
C LEU A 203 3.71 -4.13 12.68
N LEU A 204 2.44 -4.47 12.87
CA LEU A 204 1.53 -3.75 13.75
C LEU A 204 2.01 -3.82 15.22
N ARG A 205 1.58 -2.86 16.03
CA ARG A 205 1.90 -2.80 17.48
C ARG A 205 0.68 -2.48 18.29
N ASN A 206 0.61 -2.97 19.52
CA ASN A 206 -0.54 -2.77 20.38
C ASN A 206 -0.31 -1.81 21.55
N ASP A 207 0.94 -1.45 21.82
CA ASP A 207 1.35 -0.59 22.92
C ASP A 207 1.64 0.86 22.50
N ASP A 208 1.47 1.16 21.20
CA ASP A 208 1.83 2.42 20.52
C ASP A 208 3.28 2.87 20.79
N LYS A 209 4.16 1.94 21.15
CA LYS A 209 5.59 2.21 21.31
C LYS A 209 6.31 1.74 20.07
N TRP A 210 6.84 2.71 19.34
CA TRP A 210 7.56 2.47 18.11
C TRP A 210 9.01 2.92 18.27
N SER A 211 9.95 2.02 18.02
CA SER A 211 11.33 2.41 17.78
C SER A 211 11.47 3.08 16.41
N GLN A 212 12.53 3.86 16.21
CA GLN A 212 12.79 4.47 14.91
C GLN A 212 12.97 3.41 13.81
N GLU A 213 13.64 2.30 14.10
CA GLU A 213 13.83 1.21 13.15
C GLU A 213 12.48 0.60 12.73
N GLU A 214 11.54 0.40 13.66
CA GLU A 214 10.20 -0.11 13.34
C GLU A 214 9.37 0.87 12.50
N LEU A 215 9.47 2.17 12.77
CA LEU A 215 8.83 3.19 11.94
C LEU A 215 9.43 3.22 10.53
N PHE A 216 10.75 3.09 10.41
CA PHE A 216 11.41 3.00 9.11
C PHE A 216 11.03 1.72 8.37
N ASP A 217 10.94 0.58 9.06
CA ASP A 217 10.47 -0.68 8.48
C ASP A 217 9.03 -0.52 7.95
N PHE A 218 8.12 0.08 8.71
CA PHE A 218 6.76 0.36 8.24
C PHE A 218 6.76 1.33 7.04
N GLY A 219 7.60 2.36 7.07
CA GLY A 219 7.79 3.27 5.93
C GLY A 219 8.33 2.56 4.68
N MET A 220 9.28 1.63 4.85
CA MET A 220 9.81 0.81 3.76
C MET A 220 8.73 -0.09 3.20
N TRP A 221 7.90 -0.71 4.05
CA TRP A 221 6.74 -1.48 3.61
C TRP A 221 5.81 -0.65 2.71
N THR A 222 5.63 0.64 2.98
CA THR A 222 4.78 1.52 2.14
C THR A 222 5.36 1.74 0.73
N ILE A 223 6.68 1.78 0.58
CA ILE A 223 7.35 2.22 -0.67
C ILE A 223 7.99 1.10 -1.48
N LEU A 224 8.24 -0.07 -0.89
CA LEU A 224 8.90 -1.18 -1.55
C LEU A 224 7.94 -1.95 -2.46
N LYS A 225 8.42 -2.32 -3.65
CA LYS A 225 7.72 -3.27 -4.53
C LYS A 225 7.76 -4.68 -3.92
N ASP A 226 6.86 -5.57 -4.35
CA ASP A 226 6.69 -6.90 -3.75
C ASP A 226 7.99 -7.69 -3.60
N GLU A 227 8.77 -7.86 -4.68
CA GLU A 227 10.06 -8.59 -4.62
C GLU A 227 11.07 -7.96 -3.64
N GLN A 228 11.10 -6.63 -3.57
CA GLN A 228 11.98 -5.89 -2.67
C GLN A 228 11.52 -6.01 -1.22
N MET A 229 10.20 -5.97 -0.99
CA MET A 229 9.57 -6.12 0.31
C MET A 229 9.86 -7.51 0.87
N SER A 230 9.59 -8.58 0.11
CA SER A 230 9.88 -9.97 0.53
C SER A 230 11.36 -10.15 0.86
N SER A 231 12.26 -9.63 0.00
CA SER A 231 13.70 -9.67 0.24
C SER A 231 14.12 -8.90 1.50
N TYR A 232 13.55 -7.73 1.74
CA TYR A 232 13.89 -6.89 2.89
C TYR A 232 13.44 -7.50 4.22
N PHE A 233 12.21 -7.99 4.27
CA PHE A 233 11.62 -8.52 5.51
C PHE A 233 12.06 -9.94 5.83
N ALA A 234 12.55 -10.71 4.84
CA ALA A 234 13.23 -11.99 5.09
C ALA A 234 14.58 -11.84 5.81
N LEU A 235 15.22 -10.67 5.72
CA LEU A 235 16.50 -10.39 6.38
C LEU A 235 16.30 -9.87 7.81
N SER A 236 17.31 -10.02 8.65
CA SER A 236 17.32 -9.47 10.01
C SER A 236 18.70 -8.96 10.42
N GLY A 237 18.77 -8.16 11.49
CA GLY A 237 20.03 -7.71 12.07
C GLY A 237 20.92 -6.94 11.09
N TYR A 238 22.15 -7.43 10.89
CA TYR A 238 23.13 -6.79 10.01
C TYR A 238 22.68 -6.80 8.54
N ASP A 239 22.16 -7.92 8.06
CA ASP A 239 21.82 -8.08 6.65
C ASP A 239 20.68 -7.14 6.22
N ARG A 240 19.67 -6.94 7.08
CA ARG A 240 18.60 -5.97 6.83
C ARG A 240 19.14 -4.54 6.76
N ARG A 241 20.05 -4.18 7.67
CA ARG A 241 20.67 -2.84 7.68
C ARG A 241 21.54 -2.60 6.44
N GLU A 242 22.29 -3.60 6.00
CA GLU A 242 23.05 -3.50 4.75
C GLU A 242 22.14 -3.41 3.53
N TRP A 243 21.05 -4.18 3.49
CA TRP A 243 20.04 -4.06 2.44
C TRP A 243 19.46 -2.65 2.40
N PHE A 244 19.04 -2.12 3.55
CA PHE A 244 18.52 -0.76 3.70
C PHE A 244 19.53 0.28 3.18
N ARG A 245 20.79 0.18 3.61
CA ARG A 245 21.88 1.06 3.16
C ARG A 245 22.07 1.00 1.64
N LYS A 246 22.11 -0.20 1.06
CA LYS A 246 22.26 -0.42 -0.40
C LYS A 246 21.10 0.17 -1.18
N TYR A 247 19.86 -0.07 -0.72
CA TYR A 247 18.65 0.47 -1.35
C TYR A 247 18.71 1.99 -1.44
N TRP A 248 19.03 2.66 -0.33
CA TRP A 248 19.08 4.12 -0.30
C TRP A 248 20.29 4.69 -1.05
N ALA A 249 21.45 4.05 -0.99
CA ALA A 249 22.61 4.45 -1.80
C ALA A 249 22.30 4.40 -3.31
N GLN A 250 21.44 3.48 -3.77
CA GLN A 250 21.00 3.45 -5.17
C GLN A 250 19.99 4.55 -5.52
N LYS A 251 19.24 5.04 -4.53
CA LYS A 251 18.23 6.09 -4.68
C LYS A 251 18.79 7.50 -4.44
N ASP A 252 20.06 7.59 -4.11
CA ASP A 252 20.76 8.84 -3.86
C ASP A 252 20.76 9.75 -5.11
N PRO A 253 20.19 10.97 -5.02
CA PRO A 253 20.28 11.94 -6.11
C PRO A 253 21.70 12.53 -6.25
N THR A 254 22.48 12.59 -5.16
CA THR A 254 23.80 13.22 -5.14
C THR A 254 24.89 12.27 -4.63
N PRO A 255 25.09 11.07 -5.21
CA PRO A 255 25.97 10.03 -4.64
C PRO A 255 27.47 10.41 -4.53
N THR A 256 27.86 11.59 -5.02
CA THR A 256 29.19 12.20 -4.82
C THR A 256 29.34 12.96 -3.50
N THR A 257 28.26 13.15 -2.74
CA THR A 257 28.24 13.81 -1.42
C THR A 257 28.21 12.76 -0.29
N PRO A 258 28.56 13.13 0.95
CA PRO A 258 28.43 12.23 2.11
C PRO A 258 26.99 11.95 2.53
N GLU A 259 26.08 12.90 2.31
CA GLU A 259 24.68 12.84 2.70
C GLU A 259 23.81 12.21 1.61
N ASN A 260 22.76 11.51 2.00
CA ASN A 260 21.78 10.95 1.07
C ASN A 260 20.44 11.66 1.25
N GLU A 261 20.13 12.63 0.40
CA GLU A 261 18.98 13.51 0.60
C GLU A 261 17.65 12.74 0.49
N ALA A 262 17.59 11.73 -0.37
CA ALA A 262 16.40 10.88 -0.50
C ALA A 262 16.11 10.10 0.79
N LEU A 263 17.15 9.55 1.43
CA LEU A 263 17.02 8.84 2.70
C LEU A 263 16.62 9.79 3.82
N GLU A 264 17.25 10.96 3.91
CA GLU A 264 16.92 11.93 4.95
C GLU A 264 15.49 12.46 4.79
N GLU A 265 15.04 12.68 3.55
CA GLU A 265 13.66 13.03 3.25
C GLU A 265 12.69 11.91 3.62
N PHE A 266 13.01 10.65 3.29
CA PHE A 266 12.20 9.51 3.71
C PHE A 266 12.05 9.43 5.23
N LYS A 267 13.16 9.54 5.98
CA LYS A 267 13.14 9.55 7.43
C LYS A 267 12.29 10.70 7.97
N ARG A 268 12.42 11.90 7.39
CA ARG A 268 11.61 13.07 7.75
C ARG A 268 10.12 12.80 7.55
N ARG A 269 9.74 12.20 6.41
CA ARG A 269 8.35 11.86 6.10
C ARG A 269 7.78 10.81 7.03
N VAL A 270 8.55 9.79 7.39
CA VAL A 270 8.14 8.76 8.37
C VAL A 270 7.87 9.39 9.74
N VAL A 271 8.78 10.24 10.23
CA VAL A 271 8.59 10.94 11.50
C VAL A 271 7.35 11.83 11.46
N HIS A 272 7.18 12.60 10.38
CA HIS A 272 6.00 13.43 10.18
C HIS A 272 4.71 12.60 10.17
N ALA A 273 4.71 11.48 9.45
CA ALA A 273 3.55 10.60 9.36
C ALA A 273 3.12 10.10 10.74
N LYS A 274 4.06 9.63 11.56
CA LYS A 274 3.76 9.25 12.94
C LYS A 274 3.26 10.43 13.79
N SER A 275 3.87 11.60 13.68
CA SER A 275 3.51 12.76 14.49
C SER A 275 2.13 13.34 14.18
N TYR A 276 1.73 13.36 12.92
CA TYR A 276 0.51 14.06 12.48
C TYR A 276 -0.64 13.11 12.10
N PHE A 277 -0.32 11.94 11.56
CA PHE A 277 -1.31 10.95 11.08
C PHE A 277 -1.35 9.68 11.92
N GLY A 278 -0.56 9.61 13.00
CA GLY A 278 -0.60 8.55 14.00
C GLY A 278 -1.58 8.78 15.14
N THR A 279 -2.38 9.85 15.08
CA THR A 279 -3.26 10.24 16.19
C THR A 279 -4.59 9.47 16.14
N LEU A 280 -4.88 8.75 17.21
CA LEU A 280 -6.13 7.99 17.42
C LEU A 280 -7.28 8.84 18.02
N VAL A 281 -7.04 10.14 18.28
CA VAL A 281 -7.92 11.01 19.08
C VAL A 281 -8.12 12.39 18.44
N ASP A 282 -9.38 12.84 18.33
CA ASP A 282 -9.74 14.19 17.88
C ASP A 282 -9.81 15.12 19.09
N TYR A 283 -8.72 15.84 19.33
CA TYR A 283 -8.60 16.77 20.44
C TYR A 283 -9.43 18.06 20.27
N LYS A 284 -9.84 18.40 19.03
CA LYS A 284 -10.63 19.61 18.76
C LYS A 284 -12.09 19.44 19.20
N HIS A 285 -12.61 18.22 19.16
CA HIS A 285 -13.98 17.90 19.57
C HIS A 285 -14.06 16.95 20.77
N LEU A 286 -12.93 16.61 21.40
CA LEU A 286 -12.83 15.70 22.54
C LEU A 286 -13.55 14.37 22.29
N LYS A 287 -13.38 13.81 21.08
CA LYS A 287 -14.01 12.55 20.66
C LYS A 287 -12.95 11.51 20.28
N PHE A 288 -13.18 10.28 20.73
CA PHE A 288 -12.45 9.11 20.30
C PHE A 288 -12.92 8.69 18.91
N LEU A 289 -11.97 8.43 18.01
CA LEU A 289 -12.25 8.22 16.59
C LEU A 289 -12.24 6.71 16.29
N ARG A 290 -13.45 6.22 16.05
CA ARG A 290 -13.75 4.88 15.55
C ARG A 290 -13.04 4.69 14.19
N ASP A 291 -12.16 3.70 14.10
CA ASP A 291 -11.73 2.94 12.89
C ASP A 291 -10.21 2.74 12.67
N GLN A 292 -9.37 3.20 13.61
CA GLN A 292 -8.22 2.38 14.05
C GLN A 292 -8.64 1.78 15.39
N ASP A 293 -9.10 0.52 15.39
CA ASP A 293 -9.84 -0.07 16.51
C ASP A 293 -9.25 0.23 17.90
N LEU A 294 -10.02 1.01 18.66
CA LEU A 294 -9.73 1.44 20.01
C LEU A 294 -9.72 0.27 21.00
N ARG A 295 -8.55 -0.35 21.19
CA ARG A 295 -8.12 -0.89 22.49
C ARG A 295 -6.66 -0.63 22.73
N ARG A 296 -6.32 -0.38 23.99
CA ARG A 296 -4.96 -0.27 24.54
C ARG A 296 -4.14 -1.57 24.43
N ASP A 297 -4.64 -2.57 23.69
CA ASP A 297 -4.14 -3.94 23.53
C ASP A 297 -4.29 -4.49 22.08
N TRP A 298 -4.73 -3.68 21.09
CA TRP A 298 -4.85 -4.12 19.68
C TRP A 298 -3.71 -3.59 18.81
N PHE A 299 -3.11 -4.50 18.05
CA PHE A 299 -2.19 -4.25 16.94
C PHE A 299 -2.73 -3.25 15.89
N HIS A 300 -2.13 -2.07 15.82
CA HIS A 300 -2.44 -1.00 14.86
C HIS A 300 -1.18 -0.52 14.14
N ALA A 301 -1.39 0.19 13.04
CA ALA A 301 -0.35 0.83 12.26
C ALA A 301 0.13 2.13 12.96
N PRO A 302 1.35 2.61 12.67
CA PRO A 302 1.85 3.84 13.27
C PRO A 302 1.14 5.10 12.75
N TRP A 303 0.42 5.02 11.62
CA TRP A 303 -0.36 6.10 11.01
C TRP A 303 -1.50 5.57 10.11
N ASP A 304 -2.44 6.45 9.75
CA ASP A 304 -3.50 6.16 8.77
C ASP A 304 -3.08 6.41 7.31
N ALA A 305 -4.01 6.27 6.36
CA ALA A 305 -3.77 6.43 4.93
C ALA A 305 -3.14 7.77 4.52
N ARG A 306 -3.30 8.83 5.31
CA ARG A 306 -2.60 10.10 5.08
C ARG A 306 -1.11 9.93 5.28
N GLY A 307 -0.70 9.19 6.31
CA GLY A 307 0.71 8.86 6.53
C GLY A 307 1.29 7.96 5.44
N GLU A 308 0.50 7.02 4.92
CA GLU A 308 0.92 6.18 3.79
C GLU A 308 1.19 7.04 2.54
N LEU A 309 0.27 7.95 2.20
CA LEU A 309 0.42 8.84 1.05
C LEU A 309 1.56 9.85 1.26
N TYR A 310 1.68 10.41 2.47
CA TYR A 310 2.72 11.36 2.82
C TYR A 310 4.12 10.74 2.78
N VAL A 311 4.29 9.47 3.16
CA VAL A 311 5.58 8.78 3.00
C VAL A 311 5.95 8.64 1.52
N LYS A 312 4.99 8.30 0.66
CA LYS A 312 5.23 8.14 -0.79
C LYS A 312 5.59 9.46 -1.48
N TYR A 313 4.82 10.52 -1.21
CA TYR A 313 4.82 11.74 -2.03
C TYR A 313 5.24 13.01 -1.27
N GLY A 314 5.17 13.00 0.06
CA GLY A 314 5.47 14.16 0.90
C GLY A 314 4.26 15.09 1.05
N GLU A 315 4.55 16.34 1.39
CA GLU A 315 3.54 17.38 1.60
C GLU A 315 2.81 17.70 0.28
N PRO A 316 1.46 17.75 0.29
CA PRO A 316 0.71 18.12 -0.90
C PRO A 316 0.85 19.62 -1.20
N ASP A 317 0.74 20.00 -2.48
CA ASP A 317 0.74 21.41 -2.89
C ASP A 317 -0.47 22.16 -2.33
N PHE A 318 -1.60 21.46 -2.21
CA PHE A 318 -2.82 21.97 -1.59
C PHE A 318 -3.50 20.87 -0.80
N SER A 319 -4.02 21.20 0.37
CA SER A 319 -4.88 20.31 1.15
C SER A 319 -6.09 21.06 1.68
N THR A 320 -7.25 20.39 1.64
CA THR A 320 -8.49 20.90 2.22
C THR A 320 -9.25 19.78 2.92
N ILE A 321 -10.09 20.16 3.89
CA ILE A 321 -11.02 19.24 4.53
C ILE A 321 -12.28 19.23 3.65
N ASN A 322 -12.53 18.10 2.97
CA ASN A 322 -13.65 17.95 2.03
C ASN A 322 -14.94 17.55 2.78
N ASP A 323 -14.85 16.81 3.89
CA ASP A 323 -15.98 16.44 4.77
C ASP A 323 -15.51 16.16 6.21
N PHE A 324 -16.40 15.79 7.14
CA PHE A 324 -16.13 15.57 8.58
C PHE A 324 -15.01 14.55 8.90
N ARG A 325 -14.52 13.76 7.93
CA ARG A 325 -13.43 12.77 8.08
C ARG A 325 -12.62 12.52 6.80
N LYS A 326 -12.64 13.45 5.85
CA LYS A 326 -11.95 13.28 4.56
C LYS A 326 -11.11 14.50 4.23
N ASP A 327 -9.84 14.25 3.93
CA ASP A 327 -8.96 15.25 3.33
C ASP A 327 -8.95 15.07 1.82
N GLU A 328 -8.83 16.19 1.11
CA GLU A 328 -8.50 16.23 -0.30
C GLU A 328 -7.11 16.84 -0.45
N TRP A 329 -6.18 16.06 -1.01
CA TRP A 329 -4.79 16.45 -1.19
C TRP A 329 -4.46 16.49 -2.68
N LEU A 330 -3.99 17.64 -3.16
CA LEU A 330 -3.58 17.86 -4.55
C LEU A 330 -2.06 17.86 -4.67
N TYR A 331 -1.57 17.13 -5.66
CA TYR A 331 -0.17 17.10 -6.06
C TYR A 331 -0.05 17.54 -7.52
N ASN A 332 0.39 18.78 -7.73
CA ASN A 332 0.55 19.39 -9.06
C ASN A 332 1.52 18.59 -9.93
N GLY A 333 2.64 18.15 -9.36
CA GLY A 333 3.64 17.34 -10.07
C GLY A 333 3.14 15.96 -10.49
N LEU A 334 2.06 15.46 -9.89
CA LEU A 334 1.40 14.22 -10.28
C LEU A 334 0.20 14.44 -11.22
N HIS A 335 -0.20 15.70 -11.39
CA HIS A 335 -1.48 16.07 -12.00
C HIS A 335 -2.63 15.25 -11.41
N ALA A 336 -2.64 15.07 -10.08
CA ALA A 336 -3.61 14.24 -9.39
C ALA A 336 -3.91 14.78 -7.99
N ASP A 337 -5.17 14.65 -7.58
CA ASP A 337 -5.66 14.80 -6.21
C ASP A 337 -6.22 13.47 -5.66
N PHE A 338 -6.28 13.37 -4.34
CA PHE A 338 -6.74 12.19 -3.64
C PHE A 338 -7.72 12.57 -2.53
N LEU A 339 -8.80 11.81 -2.41
CA LEU A 339 -9.67 11.81 -1.25
C LEU A 339 -9.21 10.73 -0.27
N ILE A 340 -8.94 11.14 0.96
CA ILE A 340 -8.28 10.30 1.96
C ILE A 340 -9.15 10.25 3.21
N ASN A 341 -9.58 9.05 3.59
CA ASN A 341 -10.28 8.81 4.84
C ASN A 341 -9.32 8.93 6.01
N HIS A 342 -9.71 9.70 7.02
CA HIS A 342 -8.96 9.74 8.27
C HIS A 342 -9.13 8.42 9.03
N HIS A 343 -8.12 8.04 9.80
CA HIS A 343 -8.15 6.91 10.72
C HIS A 343 -8.38 5.55 10.06
N MET A 344 -8.16 5.42 8.76
CA MET A 344 -8.20 4.14 8.05
C MET A 344 -6.89 3.96 7.30
N THR A 345 -6.32 2.76 7.32
CA THR A 345 -5.15 2.42 6.49
C THR A 345 -5.62 1.92 5.13
N ASN A 346 -4.81 2.10 4.08
CA ASN A 346 -5.22 1.71 2.74
C ASN A 346 -4.89 0.25 2.40
N ILE A 347 -4.59 -0.59 3.41
CA ILE A 347 -4.27 -2.02 3.22
C ILE A 347 -5.41 -2.79 2.53
N TYR A 348 -6.66 -2.35 2.69
CA TYR A 348 -7.84 -2.93 2.02
C TYR A 348 -8.27 -2.16 0.77
N GLY A 349 -7.52 -1.11 0.41
CA GLY A 349 -7.73 -0.32 -0.80
C GLY A 349 -8.97 0.56 -0.86
N ASN A 350 -9.53 0.92 0.30
CA ASN A 350 -10.75 1.73 0.41
C ASN A 350 -10.56 3.04 1.19
N ALA A 351 -9.34 3.33 1.67
CA ALA A 351 -9.05 4.53 2.45
C ALA A 351 -8.62 5.70 1.56
N ILE A 352 -8.09 5.44 0.37
CA ILE A 352 -7.65 6.45 -0.60
C ILE A 352 -8.40 6.21 -1.92
N THR A 353 -8.95 7.28 -2.47
CA THR A 353 -9.60 7.29 -3.79
C THR A 353 -9.18 8.51 -4.59
N ALA A 354 -9.34 8.48 -5.90
CA ALA A 354 -9.09 9.65 -6.75
C ALA A 354 -10.06 10.80 -6.41
N GLY A 355 -9.55 12.03 -6.35
CA GLY A 355 -10.36 13.22 -6.10
C GLY A 355 -10.97 13.85 -7.34
N PRO A 356 -11.76 14.92 -7.17
CA PRO A 356 -12.45 15.61 -8.27
C PRO A 356 -11.51 16.06 -9.40
N TYR A 357 -10.33 16.60 -9.08
CA TYR A 357 -9.38 17.06 -10.10
C TYR A 357 -8.81 15.90 -10.92
N SER A 358 -8.54 14.76 -10.30
CA SER A 358 -8.13 13.53 -10.98
C SER A 358 -9.25 12.99 -11.85
N ILE A 359 -10.49 12.98 -11.35
CA ILE A 359 -11.65 12.53 -12.14
C ILE A 359 -11.82 13.41 -13.38
N GLU A 360 -11.66 14.73 -13.24
CA GLU A 360 -11.71 15.66 -14.37
C GLU A 360 -10.53 15.48 -15.34
N THR A 361 -9.32 15.28 -14.82
CA THR A 361 -8.08 15.18 -15.61
C THR A 361 -7.99 13.86 -16.38
N TYR A 362 -8.38 12.74 -15.76
CA TYR A 362 -8.20 11.40 -16.33
C TYR A 362 -9.49 10.78 -16.89
N GLY A 363 -10.67 11.25 -16.48
CA GLY A 363 -11.97 10.81 -17.00
C GLY A 363 -12.15 9.29 -16.95
N GLU A 364 -12.38 8.68 -18.12
CA GLU A 364 -12.52 7.22 -18.27
C GLU A 364 -11.27 6.42 -17.85
N ASN A 365 -10.10 7.06 -17.75
CA ASN A 365 -8.85 6.43 -17.32
C ASN A 365 -8.60 6.54 -15.81
N ILE A 366 -9.62 6.81 -14.99
CA ILE A 366 -9.45 7.02 -13.53
C ILE A 366 -8.85 5.80 -12.81
N ALA A 367 -9.09 4.59 -13.32
CA ALA A 367 -8.47 3.37 -12.82
C ALA A 367 -6.93 3.47 -12.81
N ARG A 368 -6.34 4.19 -13.77
CA ARG A 368 -4.91 4.44 -13.83
C ARG A 368 -4.39 5.23 -12.62
N VAL A 369 -5.15 6.18 -12.09
CA VAL A 369 -4.80 6.92 -10.87
C VAL A 369 -4.70 5.96 -9.69
N ASN A 370 -5.66 5.03 -9.58
CA ASN A 370 -5.65 4.02 -8.54
C ASN A 370 -4.43 3.09 -8.66
N PHE A 371 -4.15 2.58 -9.86
CA PHE A 371 -3.00 1.70 -10.07
C PHE A 371 -1.66 2.43 -9.92
N ASP A 372 -1.44 3.54 -10.63
CA ASP A 372 -0.13 4.19 -10.74
C ASP A 372 0.26 4.96 -9.47
N TYR A 373 -0.72 5.45 -8.69
CA TYR A 373 -0.47 6.34 -7.56
C TYR A 373 -1.01 5.86 -6.22
N ILE A 374 -2.11 5.10 -6.17
CA ILE A 374 -2.65 4.61 -4.89
C ILE A 374 -2.02 3.27 -4.52
N PHE A 375 -2.17 2.27 -5.40
CA PHE A 375 -1.75 0.90 -5.15
C PHE A 375 -0.29 0.61 -5.48
N ASN A 376 0.30 1.35 -6.41
CA ASN A 376 1.72 1.20 -6.73
C ASN A 376 2.60 1.67 -5.56
N ASN A 377 3.38 0.77 -5.00
CA ASN A 377 4.35 1.08 -3.94
C ASN A 377 5.61 1.69 -4.55
N GLU A 378 5.89 2.93 -4.17
CA GLU A 378 7.04 3.67 -4.63
C GLU A 378 7.36 4.83 -3.69
N PHE A 379 8.60 5.27 -3.72
CA PHE A 379 9.03 6.53 -3.12
C PHE A 379 9.29 7.53 -4.24
N ARG A 380 8.55 8.65 -4.26
CA ARG A 380 8.80 9.75 -5.20
C ARG A 380 9.34 10.95 -4.43
N TYR A 381 10.55 11.31 -4.82
CA TYR A 381 11.26 12.47 -4.32
C TYR A 381 12.05 13.08 -5.47
N ILE A 382 11.86 14.38 -5.67
CA ILE A 382 12.62 15.18 -6.61
C ILE A 382 13.46 16.12 -5.76
N HIS A 383 14.77 15.93 -5.79
CA HIS A 383 15.69 16.82 -5.10
C HIS A 383 15.82 18.12 -5.89
N ASN A 384 15.60 19.25 -5.23
CA ASN A 384 15.87 20.57 -5.78
C ASN A 384 17.30 20.96 -5.41
N TYR A 385 18.18 21.11 -6.40
CA TYR A 385 19.61 21.31 -6.19
C TYR A 385 19.99 22.75 -5.82
N ASP A 386 19.04 23.69 -5.80
CA ASP A 386 19.29 25.13 -5.61
C ASP A 386 20.43 25.66 -6.50
N ARG A 387 20.54 25.11 -7.72
CA ARG A 387 21.59 25.35 -8.72
C ARG A 387 21.01 25.19 -10.12
N GLU A 388 21.53 25.91 -11.10
CA GLU A 388 21.10 25.75 -12.50
C GLU A 388 21.66 24.43 -13.08
N PRO A 389 20.84 23.59 -13.73
CA PRO A 389 21.34 22.35 -14.32
C PRO A 389 22.25 22.65 -15.53
N ILE A 390 23.27 21.81 -15.74
CA ILE A 390 24.01 21.78 -17.00
C ILE A 390 23.19 20.97 -18.01
N GLU A 391 22.67 21.64 -19.04
CA GLU A 391 21.85 21.00 -20.07
C GLU A 391 22.71 20.32 -21.15
N ASP A 392 22.10 19.42 -21.92
CA ASP A 392 22.68 18.75 -23.11
C ASP A 392 24.04 18.02 -22.95
N ALA A 393 24.50 17.84 -21.71
CA ALA A 393 25.63 17.00 -21.41
C ALA A 393 25.35 15.53 -21.74
N ARG A 394 26.37 14.82 -22.20
CA ARG A 394 26.28 13.40 -22.58
C ARG A 394 27.35 12.59 -21.87
N MET A 395 27.01 11.39 -21.43
CA MET A 395 27.94 10.44 -20.85
C MET A 395 27.75 9.07 -21.51
N ASP A 396 28.87 8.41 -21.80
CA ASP A 396 28.93 7.08 -22.40
C ASP A 396 30.05 6.27 -21.76
N ILE A 397 29.77 5.02 -21.41
CA ILE A 397 30.74 4.14 -20.76
C ILE A 397 31.08 3.00 -21.72
N ARG A 398 32.35 2.90 -22.08
CA ARG A 398 32.87 1.90 -23.03
C ARG A 398 33.87 0.98 -22.35
N VAL A 399 33.84 -0.28 -22.73
CA VAL A 399 34.91 -1.24 -22.43
C VAL A 399 36.01 -1.07 -23.47
N ASN A 400 37.27 -0.97 -23.06
CA ASN A 400 38.38 -0.93 -24.01
C ASN A 400 38.44 -2.27 -24.79
N PRO A 401 38.36 -2.26 -26.13
CA PRO A 401 38.43 -3.48 -26.94
C PRO A 401 39.70 -4.30 -26.74
N ASN A 402 40.81 -3.66 -26.37
CA ASN A 402 42.12 -4.30 -26.22
C ASN A 402 42.41 -4.72 -24.78
N ASN A 403 41.66 -4.19 -23.80
CA ASN A 403 41.82 -4.48 -22.39
C ASN A 403 40.46 -4.43 -21.69
N HIS A 404 39.80 -5.59 -21.56
CA HIS A 404 38.43 -5.65 -21.02
C HIS A 404 38.30 -5.20 -19.56
N SER A 405 39.41 -5.06 -18.83
CA SER A 405 39.47 -4.51 -17.47
C SER A 405 39.63 -2.98 -17.44
N GLU A 406 39.89 -2.35 -18.59
CA GLU A 406 39.96 -0.90 -18.71
C GLU A 406 38.61 -0.38 -19.24
N ILE A 407 37.99 0.45 -18.42
CA ILE A 407 36.72 1.11 -18.71
C ILE A 407 37.01 2.58 -19.00
N ILE A 408 36.43 3.06 -20.09
CA ILE A 408 36.57 4.41 -20.60
C ILE A 408 35.21 5.09 -20.43
N VAL A 409 35.14 6.03 -19.49
CA VAL A 409 33.99 6.92 -19.37
C VAL A 409 34.26 8.15 -20.22
N LEU A 410 33.46 8.33 -21.26
CA LEU A 410 33.48 9.51 -22.12
C LEU A 410 32.33 10.41 -21.71
N TYR A 411 32.62 11.66 -21.38
CA TYR A 411 31.58 12.64 -21.16
C TYR A 411 31.85 13.90 -21.99
N SER A 412 30.77 14.45 -22.53
CA SER A 412 30.77 15.61 -23.43
C SER A 412 29.94 16.72 -22.79
N LEU A 413 30.51 17.90 -22.72
CA LEU A 413 29.90 19.09 -22.13
C LEU A 413 29.80 20.19 -23.18
N PRO A 414 28.65 20.86 -23.33
CA PRO A 414 28.50 21.99 -24.24
C PRO A 414 29.18 23.23 -23.67
N PHE A 415 29.88 23.99 -24.52
CA PHE A 415 30.59 25.21 -24.09
C PHE A 415 29.65 26.33 -23.65
N GLU A 416 28.43 26.38 -24.21
CA GLU A 416 27.43 27.41 -23.92
C GLU A 416 26.87 27.33 -22.49
N GLU A 417 26.99 26.16 -21.86
CA GLU A 417 26.53 25.92 -20.49
C GLU A 417 27.55 26.35 -19.42
N PHE A 418 28.63 27.04 -19.76
CA PHE A 418 29.68 27.43 -18.81
C PHE A 418 30.06 28.89 -18.93
N GLU A 419 30.42 29.48 -17.78
CA GLU A 419 30.97 30.83 -17.75
C GLU A 419 32.50 30.83 -17.90
N PHE A 420 32.98 31.79 -18.70
CA PHE A 420 34.39 32.00 -18.95
C PHE A 420 34.97 32.95 -17.91
N ASN A 421 36.15 32.62 -17.39
CA ASN A 421 36.91 33.53 -16.55
C ASN A 421 37.58 34.65 -17.37
N GLU A 422 38.27 35.56 -16.69
CA GLU A 422 38.98 36.71 -17.31
C GLU A 422 40.03 36.33 -18.37
N ASN A 423 40.41 35.05 -18.47
CA ASN A 423 41.39 34.52 -19.43
C ASN A 423 40.75 33.68 -20.56
N ASP A 424 39.44 33.86 -20.81
CA ASP A 424 38.65 33.09 -21.77
C ASP A 424 38.75 31.57 -21.54
N GLN A 425 38.76 31.16 -20.27
CA GLN A 425 38.83 29.76 -19.86
C GLN A 425 37.61 29.35 -19.04
N ILE A 426 37.11 28.17 -19.33
CA ILE A 426 36.18 27.46 -18.44
C ILE A 426 37.00 26.76 -17.36
N GLN A 427 36.53 26.88 -16.12
CA GLN A 427 37.03 26.11 -15.00
C GLN A 427 35.86 25.40 -14.33
N TYR A 428 35.93 24.08 -14.27
CA TYR A 428 34.93 23.29 -13.57
C TYR A 428 35.59 22.28 -12.66
N LYS A 429 34.94 21.96 -11.56
CA LYS A 429 35.33 20.87 -10.67
C LYS A 429 34.58 19.62 -11.08
N GLN A 430 35.33 18.60 -11.42
CA GLN A 430 34.88 17.25 -11.69
C GLN A 430 35.03 16.41 -10.43
N THR A 431 33.95 15.80 -9.94
CA THR A 431 34.01 14.77 -8.90
C THR A 431 33.36 13.50 -9.41
N TYR A 432 34.06 12.38 -9.40
CA TYR A 432 33.45 11.10 -9.71
C TYR A 432 33.64 10.09 -8.59
N ILE A 433 32.71 9.14 -8.53
CA ILE A 433 32.75 8.01 -7.63
C ILE A 433 32.31 6.75 -8.38
N VAL A 434 32.99 5.64 -8.09
CA VAL A 434 32.69 4.31 -8.61
C VAL A 434 32.25 3.45 -7.44
N PHE A 435 31.05 2.90 -7.53
CA PHE A 435 30.53 1.94 -6.57
C PHE A 435 30.59 0.54 -7.16
N ASN A 436 30.94 -0.44 -6.32
CA ASN A 436 30.78 -1.86 -6.66
C ASN A 436 29.31 -2.31 -6.48
N GLU A 437 29.07 -3.60 -6.70
CA GLU A 437 27.75 -4.24 -6.52
C GLU A 437 27.17 -4.06 -5.10
N ASP A 438 28.03 -3.94 -4.08
CA ASP A 438 27.63 -3.65 -2.71
C ASP A 438 27.32 -2.18 -2.45
N MET A 439 27.34 -1.31 -3.46
CA MET A 439 27.25 0.14 -3.31
C MET A 439 28.32 0.70 -2.35
N SER A 440 29.50 0.08 -2.33
CA SER A 440 30.69 0.56 -1.62
C SER A 440 31.58 1.31 -2.60
N ALA A 441 32.05 2.49 -2.19
CA ALA A 441 32.95 3.30 -3.01
C ALA A 441 34.30 2.59 -3.17
N VAL A 442 34.62 2.17 -4.40
CA VAL A 442 35.91 1.53 -4.72
C VAL A 442 36.92 2.51 -5.31
N GLN A 443 36.44 3.61 -5.87
CA GLN A 443 37.27 4.70 -6.39
C GLN A 443 36.52 6.01 -6.30
N GLN A 444 37.20 7.07 -5.89
CA GLN A 444 36.65 8.43 -5.86
C GLN A 444 37.77 9.41 -6.19
N LEU A 445 37.47 10.41 -7.01
CA LEU A 445 38.42 11.47 -7.35
C LEU A 445 37.69 12.79 -7.55
N ALA A 446 38.29 13.86 -7.05
CA ALA A 446 37.89 15.24 -7.34
C ALA A 446 39.05 15.99 -8.00
N THR A 447 38.82 16.57 -9.17
CA THR A 447 39.80 17.31 -9.95
C THR A 447 39.21 18.61 -10.45
N VAL A 448 40.04 19.66 -10.54
CA VAL A 448 39.66 20.90 -11.21
C VAL A 448 40.25 20.88 -12.61
N GLU A 449 39.39 21.06 -13.61
CA GLU A 449 39.74 21.07 -15.02
C GLU A 449 39.72 22.50 -15.54
N THR A 450 40.67 22.85 -16.40
CA THR A 450 40.72 24.14 -17.08
C THR A 450 40.76 23.93 -18.59
N ILE A 451 39.85 24.59 -19.30
CA ILE A 451 39.69 24.43 -20.74
C ILE A 451 39.63 25.80 -21.42
N ARG A 452 40.41 25.96 -22.48
CA ARG A 452 40.27 27.10 -23.40
C ARG A 452 39.31 26.73 -24.52
N TYR A 453 38.44 27.68 -24.87
CA TYR A 453 37.57 27.54 -26.04
C TYR A 453 38.40 27.32 -27.31
N ARG A 454 37.95 26.39 -28.17
CA ARG A 454 38.64 26.04 -29.43
C ARG A 454 37.74 26.11 -30.67
N GLY A 455 36.53 26.67 -30.57
CA GLY A 455 35.61 26.82 -31.70
C GLY A 455 34.70 25.63 -31.98
N ASN A 456 34.59 24.66 -31.06
CA ASN A 456 33.62 23.57 -31.13
C ASN A 456 32.44 23.87 -30.18
N ASP A 457 31.26 23.34 -30.50
CA ASP A 457 30.06 23.48 -29.65
C ASP A 457 30.19 22.72 -28.32
N THR A 458 30.91 21.59 -28.32
CA THR A 458 31.14 20.76 -27.13
C THR A 458 32.62 20.42 -26.94
N PHE A 459 32.99 20.07 -25.71
CA PHE A 459 34.27 19.44 -25.39
C PHE A 459 34.06 18.08 -24.73
N THR A 460 34.90 17.11 -25.10
CA THR A 460 34.86 15.75 -24.57
C THR A 460 36.06 15.47 -23.68
N ARG A 461 35.81 14.70 -22.62
CA ARG A 461 36.81 14.22 -21.67
C ARG A 461 36.66 12.74 -21.45
N GLU A 462 37.76 12.13 -21.02
CA GLU A 462 37.87 10.69 -20.81
C GLU A 462 38.36 10.42 -19.39
N ILE A 463 37.67 9.52 -18.70
CA ILE A 463 38.11 8.96 -17.42
C ILE A 463 38.40 7.48 -17.66
N LYS A 464 39.64 7.07 -17.36
CA LYS A 464 40.08 5.68 -17.45
C LYS A 464 40.00 5.03 -16.09
N LEU A 465 39.28 3.93 -16.00
CA LEU A 465 39.09 3.15 -14.79
C LEU A 465 39.66 1.74 -15.01
N LEU A 466 40.42 1.25 -14.04
CA LEU A 466 40.89 -0.14 -14.01
C LEU A 466 40.12 -0.87 -12.94
N LEU A 467 39.21 -1.74 -13.37
CA LEU A 467 38.26 -2.41 -12.50
C LEU A 467 38.35 -3.92 -12.68
N ALA A 468 38.13 -4.64 -11.58
CA ALA A 468 37.97 -6.09 -11.63
C ALA A 468 36.65 -6.45 -12.35
N PRO A 469 36.48 -7.70 -12.82
CA PRO A 469 35.19 -8.17 -13.29
C PRO A 469 34.10 -8.03 -12.22
N GLY A 470 32.93 -7.52 -12.60
CA GLY A 470 31.82 -7.28 -11.67
C GLY A 470 30.83 -6.23 -12.17
N ALA A 471 29.78 -5.97 -11.38
CA ALA A 471 28.82 -4.91 -11.60
C ALA A 471 29.23 -3.62 -10.85
N TYR A 472 29.05 -2.48 -11.51
CA TYR A 472 29.45 -1.18 -10.99
C TYR A 472 28.41 -0.10 -11.30
N ARG A 473 28.43 0.96 -10.48
CA ARG A 473 27.74 2.21 -10.75
C ARG A 473 28.74 3.35 -10.76
N PHE A 474 28.72 4.13 -11.83
CA PHE A 474 29.50 5.36 -11.95
C PHE A 474 28.61 6.56 -11.65
N ALA A 475 29.11 7.52 -10.89
CA ALA A 475 28.48 8.82 -10.75
C ALA A 475 29.50 9.95 -10.94
N LEU A 476 29.07 11.00 -11.63
CA LEU A 476 29.86 12.15 -12.03
C LEU A 476 29.12 13.42 -11.66
N ARG A 477 29.81 14.30 -10.96
CA ARG A 477 29.38 15.64 -10.63
C ARG A 477 30.32 16.65 -11.31
N ILE A 478 29.72 17.62 -11.99
CA ILE A 478 30.39 18.72 -12.68
C ILE A 478 29.86 20.02 -12.08
N GLU A 479 30.73 20.77 -11.43
CA GLU A 479 30.42 22.08 -10.84
C GLU A 479 31.17 23.14 -11.65
N ASP A 480 30.46 24.05 -12.31
CA ASP A 480 31.13 25.24 -12.88
C ASP A 480 31.66 26.10 -11.72
N LEU A 481 32.93 26.52 -11.81
CA LEU A 481 33.56 27.36 -10.79
C LEU A 481 33.34 28.84 -11.03
N ASN A 482 32.85 29.22 -12.21
CA ASN A 482 32.58 30.60 -12.56
C ASN A 482 31.08 30.95 -12.51
N SER A 483 30.19 29.95 -12.47
CA SER A 483 28.73 30.14 -12.39
C SER A 483 28.07 29.25 -11.35
N ASP A 484 26.75 29.34 -11.23
CA ASP A 484 25.96 28.50 -10.34
C ASP A 484 25.49 27.19 -10.99
N LYS A 485 26.10 26.79 -12.12
CA LYS A 485 25.71 25.58 -12.85
C LYS A 485 26.25 24.29 -12.22
N LEU A 486 25.43 23.23 -12.30
CA LEU A 486 25.69 21.91 -11.74
C LEU A 486 25.16 20.81 -12.67
N GLY A 487 25.99 19.81 -12.96
CA GLY A 487 25.59 18.60 -13.67
C GLY A 487 25.87 17.36 -12.83
N ILE A 488 24.87 16.50 -12.66
CA ILE A 488 25.03 15.20 -11.98
C ILE A 488 24.55 14.10 -12.91
N TYR A 489 25.41 13.11 -13.14
CA TYR A 489 25.18 12.02 -14.07
C TYR A 489 25.52 10.71 -13.38
N SER A 490 24.71 9.67 -13.59
CA SER A 490 25.06 8.34 -13.10
C SER A 490 24.61 7.25 -14.06
N GLN A 491 25.36 6.15 -14.11
CA GLN A 491 25.09 5.03 -15.00
C GLN A 491 25.64 3.72 -14.43
N ASN A 492 24.86 2.66 -14.57
CA ASN A 492 25.28 1.30 -14.21
C ASN A 492 26.00 0.64 -15.39
N PHE A 493 27.04 -0.15 -15.12
CA PHE A 493 27.78 -0.90 -16.14
C PHE A 493 28.40 -2.18 -15.54
N SER A 494 28.85 -3.09 -16.39
CA SER A 494 29.47 -4.36 -15.96
C SER A 494 30.81 -4.58 -16.66
N VAL A 495 31.78 -5.10 -15.91
CA VAL A 495 33.09 -5.51 -16.40
C VAL A 495 33.11 -7.04 -16.51
N LYS A 496 33.41 -7.57 -17.69
CA LYS A 496 33.45 -9.02 -17.90
C LYS A 496 34.81 -9.60 -17.54
N ALA A 497 34.82 -10.85 -17.08
CA ALA A 497 36.05 -11.62 -16.95
C ALA A 497 36.67 -11.84 -18.33
N LYS A 498 37.99 -11.97 -18.37
CA LYS A 498 38.70 -12.37 -19.59
C LYS A 498 38.44 -13.87 -19.78
N ASP A 499 37.84 -14.24 -20.91
CA ASP A 499 37.63 -15.65 -21.31
C ASP A 499 38.96 -16.40 -21.46
#